data_AF-A0AAU3V736-F1
#
_entry.id   AF-A0AAU3V736-F1
#
_cell.length_a   1.000
_cell.length_b   1.000
_cell.length_c   1.000
_cell.angle_alpha   90.00
_cell.angle_beta   90.00
_cell.angle_gamma   90.00
#
_symmetry.space_group_name_H-M   'P 1'
#
loop_
_entity.id
_entity.type
_entity.pdbx_description
1 polymer ?
#
loop_
_entity_poly.entity_id
_entity_poly.type
_entity_poly.pdbx_seq_one_letter_code
_entity_poly.pdbx_strand_id
1 'polypeptide(L)'
;MAQQALLKAVQAALSAEHAAVYGYGIVGARVGGELGEQAQQAYDAHRARRDSLRRTVGDLGGEPVAAEPAYALPFDVPDGKAAVRLAAELEDRVAGVYADLVRAADADLRRGAADALREAAVRAVRWRGGSVAFPGLAERARTAAEKV
;
A
#
# COMPACT_ATOMS: atom_id res chain seq x y z
N MET A 1 17.06 -6.65 -20.44
CA MET A 1 17.36 -6.04 -19.12
C MET A 1 16.22 -5.15 -18.63
N ALA A 2 15.86 -4.06 -19.33
CA ALA A 2 14.79 -3.14 -18.88
C ALA A 2 13.42 -3.81 -18.71
N GLN A 3 12.98 -4.61 -19.70
CA GLN A 3 11.73 -5.38 -19.62
C GLN A 3 11.68 -6.33 -18.41
N GLN A 4 12.80 -6.99 -18.10
CA GLN A 4 12.89 -7.92 -16.98
C GLN A 4 12.85 -7.19 -15.63
N ALA A 5 13.48 -6.01 -15.54
CA ALA A 5 13.38 -5.15 -14.36
C ALA A 5 11.95 -4.62 -14.16
N LEU A 6 11.27 -4.25 -15.24
CA LEU A 6 9.86 -3.84 -15.19
C LEU A 6 8.96 -4.98 -14.72
N LEU A 7 9.07 -6.16 -15.34
CA LEU A 7 8.29 -7.33 -14.94
C LEU A 7 8.51 -7.68 -13.46
N LYS A 8 9.76 -7.63 -12.98
CA LYS A 8 10.07 -7.84 -11.56
C LYS A 8 9.36 -6.81 -10.66
N ALA A 9 9.34 -5.54 -11.04
CA ALA A 9 8.68 -4.49 -10.27
C ALA A 9 7.15 -4.64 -10.26
N VAL A 10 6.53 -4.98 -11.41
CA VAL A 10 5.09 -5.24 -11.50
C VAL A 10 4.69 -6.47 -10.66
N GLN A 11 5.50 -7.53 -10.68
CA GLN A 11 5.28 -8.72 -9.83
C GLN A 11 5.42 -8.39 -8.34
N ALA A 12 6.39 -7.56 -7.96
CA ALA A 12 6.53 -7.10 -6.58
C ALA A 12 5.29 -6.30 -6.13
N ALA A 13 4.79 -5.39 -6.98
CA ALA A 13 3.55 -4.66 -6.72
C ALA A 13 2.36 -5.63 -6.59
N LEU A 14 2.24 -6.63 -7.46
CA LEU A 14 1.16 -7.61 -7.40
C LEU A 14 1.20 -8.43 -6.09
N SER A 15 2.39 -8.84 -5.65
CA SER A 15 2.57 -9.53 -4.38
C SER A 15 2.18 -8.64 -3.18
N ALA A 16 2.59 -7.36 -3.20
CA ALA A 16 2.20 -6.40 -2.17
C ALA A 16 0.67 -6.17 -2.14
N GLU A 17 0.02 -6.10 -3.29
CA GLU A 17 -1.43 -5.96 -3.39
C GLU A 17 -2.17 -7.20 -2.85
N HIS A 18 -1.67 -8.42 -3.10
CA HIS A 18 -2.24 -9.61 -2.45
C HIS A 18 -2.14 -9.55 -0.93
N ALA A 19 -0.99 -9.14 -0.40
CA ALA A 19 -0.79 -8.98 1.04
C ALA A 19 -1.69 -7.87 1.62
N ALA A 20 -1.88 -6.76 0.90
CA ALA A 20 -2.77 -5.67 1.31
C ALA A 20 -4.24 -6.12 1.37
N VAL A 21 -4.72 -6.84 0.34
CA VAL A 21 -6.08 -7.41 0.33
C VAL A 21 -6.29 -8.35 1.52
N TYR A 22 -5.33 -9.22 1.82
CA TYR A 22 -5.38 -10.09 3.00
C TYR A 22 -5.42 -9.29 4.31
N GLY A 23 -4.50 -8.33 4.45
CA GLY A 23 -4.38 -7.49 5.63
C GLY A 23 -5.63 -6.65 5.89
N TYR A 24 -6.26 -6.09 4.85
CA TYR A 24 -7.50 -5.34 4.99
C TYR A 24 -8.69 -6.20 5.41
N GLY A 25 -8.70 -7.50 5.11
CA GLY A 25 -9.68 -8.43 5.68
C GLY A 25 -9.56 -8.51 7.20
N ILE A 26 -8.33 -8.48 7.74
CA ILE A 26 -8.07 -8.47 9.18
C ILE A 26 -8.42 -7.11 9.78
N VAL A 27 -8.07 -6.01 9.10
CA VAL A 27 -8.43 -4.65 9.56
C VAL A 27 -9.95 -4.53 9.68
N GLY A 28 -10.69 -4.86 8.63
CA GLY A 28 -12.16 -4.77 8.59
C GLY A 28 -12.85 -5.62 9.67
N ALA A 29 -12.25 -6.75 10.07
CA ALA A 29 -12.77 -7.58 11.15
C ALA A 29 -12.62 -6.96 12.55
N ARG A 30 -11.81 -5.90 12.71
CA ARG A 30 -11.45 -5.29 14.01
C ARG A 30 -11.93 -3.85 14.16
N VAL A 31 -12.47 -3.25 13.10
CA VAL A 31 -12.99 -1.87 13.10
C VAL A 31 -14.46 -1.85 12.68
N GLY A 32 -15.18 -0.77 13.00
CA GLY A 32 -16.58 -0.59 12.65
C GLY A 32 -16.93 0.89 12.41
N GLY A 33 -18.19 1.17 12.12
CA GLY A 33 -18.66 2.51 11.77
C GLY A 33 -17.90 3.09 10.57
N GLU A 34 -17.56 4.38 10.63
CA GLU A 34 -16.82 5.08 9.58
C GLU A 34 -15.46 4.42 9.24
N LEU A 35 -14.77 3.85 10.24
CA LEU A 35 -13.51 3.13 10.00
C LEU A 35 -13.73 1.81 9.26
N GLY A 36 -14.87 1.15 9.49
CA GLY A 36 -15.28 -0.03 8.72
C GLY A 36 -15.52 0.30 7.26
N GLU A 37 -16.22 1.41 6.98
CA GLU A 37 -16.44 1.88 5.61
C GLU A 37 -15.13 2.26 4.91
N GLN A 38 -14.21 2.92 5.62
CA GLN A 38 -12.88 3.24 5.10
C GLN A 38 -12.07 1.96 4.79
N ALA A 39 -12.12 0.94 5.66
CA ALA A 39 -11.47 -0.34 5.43
C ALA A 39 -12.03 -1.06 4.20
N GLN A 40 -13.36 -1.05 4.02
CA GLN A 40 -14.01 -1.65 2.85
C GLN A 40 -13.60 -0.94 1.55
N GLN A 41 -13.62 0.40 1.54
CA GLN A 41 -13.18 1.18 0.38
C GLN A 41 -11.73 0.90 -0.01
N ALA A 42 -10.83 0.78 0.97
CA ALA A 42 -9.44 0.45 0.73
C ALA A 42 -9.29 -1.00 0.21
N TYR A 43 -10.00 -1.96 0.81
CA TYR A 43 -10.05 -3.34 0.35
C TYR A 43 -10.43 -3.44 -1.13
N ASP A 44 -11.51 -2.76 -1.54
CA ASP A 44 -11.98 -2.76 -2.92
C ASP A 44 -10.99 -2.09 -3.87
N ALA A 45 -10.35 -1.00 -3.45
CA ALA A 45 -9.31 -0.34 -4.23
C ALA A 45 -8.10 -1.27 -4.46
N HIS A 46 -7.62 -1.98 -3.44
CA HIS A 46 -6.52 -2.94 -3.56
C HIS A 46 -6.90 -4.13 -4.45
N ARG A 47 -8.14 -4.64 -4.38
CA ARG A 47 -8.61 -5.69 -5.29
C ARG A 47 -8.60 -5.22 -6.75
N ALA A 48 -9.08 -4.02 -7.02
CA ALA A 48 -9.06 -3.45 -8.36
C ALA A 48 -7.62 -3.28 -8.89
N ARG A 49 -6.70 -2.81 -8.03
CA ARG A 49 -5.27 -2.66 -8.37
C ARG A 49 -4.60 -4.01 -8.63
N ARG A 50 -4.82 -5.01 -7.76
CA ARG A 50 -4.36 -6.39 -7.96
C ARG A 50 -4.79 -6.92 -9.31
N ASP A 51 -6.07 -6.81 -9.64
CA ASP A 51 -6.61 -7.36 -10.89
C ASP A 51 -6.05 -6.61 -12.12
N SER A 52 -5.78 -5.31 -12.00
CA SER A 52 -5.05 -4.55 -13.02
C SER A 52 -3.62 -5.04 -13.21
N LEU A 53 -2.86 -5.23 -12.13
CA LEU A 53 -1.48 -5.70 -12.20
C LEU A 53 -1.37 -7.11 -12.77
N ARG A 54 -2.32 -8.00 -12.46
CA ARG A 54 -2.38 -9.35 -13.06
C ARG A 54 -2.45 -9.28 -14.59
N ARG A 55 -3.27 -8.38 -15.13
CA ARG A 55 -3.32 -8.15 -16.59
C ARG A 55 -2.00 -7.61 -17.12
N THR A 56 -1.43 -6.60 -16.45
CA THR A 56 -0.13 -6.03 -16.84
C THR A 56 0.99 -7.07 -16.85
N VAL A 57 1.02 -8.01 -15.90
CA VAL A 57 2.02 -9.11 -15.93
C VAL A 57 1.85 -9.96 -17.19
N GLY A 58 0.61 -10.33 -17.55
CA GLY A 58 0.31 -11.07 -18.76
C GLY A 58 0.68 -10.30 -20.05
N ASP A 59 0.38 -9.00 -20.10
CA ASP A 59 0.73 -8.12 -21.23
C ASP A 59 2.26 -8.02 -21.43
N LEU A 60 3.02 -8.12 -20.33
CA LEU A 60 4.49 -8.16 -20.34
C LEU A 60 5.07 -9.57 -20.63
N GLY A 61 4.21 -10.57 -20.87
CA GLY A 61 4.58 -11.96 -21.18
C GLY A 61 4.96 -12.80 -19.96
N GLY A 62 4.64 -12.35 -18.74
CA GLY A 62 4.88 -13.10 -17.51
C GLY A 62 3.65 -13.84 -16.99
N GLU A 63 3.86 -14.81 -16.10
CA GLU A 63 2.79 -15.47 -15.37
C GLU A 63 2.54 -14.74 -14.03
N PRO A 64 1.34 -14.22 -13.74
CA PRO A 64 1.07 -13.47 -12.51
C PRO A 64 1.33 -14.28 -11.24
N VAL A 65 2.05 -13.70 -10.28
CA VAL A 65 2.26 -14.35 -8.98
C VAL A 65 0.92 -14.66 -8.31
N ALA A 66 0.76 -15.89 -7.83
CA ALA A 66 -0.42 -16.33 -7.11
C ALA A 66 -0.48 -15.69 -5.72
N ALA A 67 -1.69 -15.57 -5.16
CA ALA A 67 -1.84 -15.18 -3.77
C ALA A 67 -1.44 -16.35 -2.87
N GLU A 68 -0.63 -16.09 -1.85
CA GLU A 68 -0.38 -17.04 -0.76
C GLU A 68 -1.67 -17.27 0.06
N PRO A 69 -1.82 -18.45 0.70
CA PRO A 69 -2.98 -18.75 1.54
C PRO A 69 -3.05 -17.88 2.80
N ALA A 70 -1.90 -17.36 3.26
CA ALA A 70 -1.80 -16.45 4.38
C ALA A 70 -0.52 -15.60 4.28
N TYR A 71 -0.53 -14.43 4.92
CA TYR A 71 0.60 -13.51 4.98
C TYR A 71 0.98 -13.22 6.43
N ALA A 72 2.27 -13.19 6.71
CA ALA A 72 2.77 -12.79 8.03
C ALA A 72 2.45 -11.32 8.30
N LEU A 73 1.83 -11.05 9.45
CA LEU A 73 1.57 -9.70 9.91
C LEU A 73 2.84 -9.10 10.53
N PRO A 74 3.06 -7.78 10.42
CA PRO A 74 4.21 -7.11 11.02
C PRO A 74 4.19 -7.12 12.55
N PHE A 75 3.02 -7.31 13.16
CA PHE A 75 2.78 -7.39 14.60
C PHE A 75 1.40 -8.00 14.85
N ASP A 76 1.15 -8.39 16.10
CA ASP A 76 -0.16 -8.88 16.54
C ASP A 76 -1.23 -7.78 16.49
N VAL A 77 -2.44 -8.15 16.04
CA VAL A 77 -3.58 -7.25 15.89
C VAL A 77 -4.72 -7.68 16.79
N PRO A 78 -4.65 -7.45 18.12
CA PRO A 78 -5.67 -7.89 19.07
C PRO A 78 -6.92 -7.00 19.10
N ASP A 79 -6.83 -5.74 18.64
CA ASP A 79 -7.89 -4.75 18.77
C ASP A 79 -7.96 -3.76 17.59
N GLY A 80 -8.96 -2.87 17.61
CA GLY A 80 -9.15 -1.86 16.57
C GLY A 80 -8.02 -0.83 16.49
N LYS A 81 -7.31 -0.51 17.58
CA LYS A 81 -6.17 0.42 17.55
C LYS A 81 -4.99 -0.23 16.82
N ALA A 82 -4.74 -1.51 17.07
CA ALA A 82 -3.75 -2.28 16.34
C ALA A 82 -4.13 -2.43 14.86
N ALA A 83 -5.43 -2.56 14.55
CA ALA A 83 -5.91 -2.63 13.17
C ALA A 83 -5.68 -1.33 12.39
N VAL A 84 -5.92 -0.18 13.02
CA VAL A 84 -5.60 1.14 12.44
C VAL A 84 -4.09 1.27 12.17
N ARG A 85 -3.24 0.82 13.09
CA ARG A 85 -1.78 0.80 12.85
C ARG A 85 -1.41 -0.14 11.71
N LEU A 86 -2.05 -1.31 11.62
CA LEU A 86 -1.80 -2.27 10.54
C LEU A 86 -2.17 -1.66 9.19
N ALA A 87 -3.32 -1.00 9.09
CA ALA A 87 -3.75 -0.35 7.86
C ALA A 87 -2.74 0.70 7.38
N ALA A 88 -2.22 1.54 8.28
CA ALA A 88 -1.17 2.51 7.94
C ALA A 88 0.13 1.82 7.45
N GLU A 89 0.56 0.74 8.10
CA GLU A 89 1.76 -0.02 7.72
C GLU A 89 1.59 -0.72 6.36
N LEU A 90 0.42 -1.26 6.05
CA LEU A 90 0.12 -1.86 4.75
C LEU A 90 0.23 -0.83 3.63
N GLU A 91 -0.37 0.34 3.82
CA GLU A 91 -0.37 1.42 2.83
C GLU A 91 1.04 2.00 2.61
N ASP A 92 1.85 2.15 3.66
CA ASP A 92 3.25 2.59 3.52
C ASP A 92 4.11 1.58 2.74
N ARG A 93 3.91 0.27 2.99
CA ARG A 93 4.60 -0.78 2.22
C ARG A 93 4.19 -0.79 0.76
N VAL A 94 2.88 -0.68 0.49
CA VAL A 94 2.35 -0.60 -0.88
C VAL A 94 2.93 0.63 -1.58
N ALA A 95 2.94 1.79 -0.92
CA ALA A 95 3.57 3.00 -1.43
C ALA A 95 5.05 2.75 -1.78
N GLY A 96 5.83 2.16 -0.89
CA GLY A 96 7.25 1.83 -1.14
C GLY A 96 7.45 0.99 -2.42
N VAL A 97 6.63 -0.06 -2.61
CA VAL A 97 6.73 -0.92 -3.79
C VAL A 97 6.29 -0.21 -5.07
N TYR A 98 5.28 0.66 -5.01
CA TYR A 98 4.91 1.48 -6.17
C TYR A 98 5.98 2.52 -6.52
N ALA A 99 6.74 3.04 -5.56
CA ALA A 99 7.90 3.91 -5.86
C ALA A 99 8.98 3.17 -6.67
N ASP A 100 9.23 1.90 -6.35
CA ASP A 100 10.11 1.04 -7.15
C ASP A 100 9.56 0.79 -8.57
N LEU A 101 8.24 0.62 -8.70
CA LEU A 101 7.60 0.49 -10.02
C LEU A 101 7.69 1.79 -10.83
N VAL A 102 7.47 2.96 -10.20
CA VAL A 102 7.67 4.27 -10.83
C VAL A 102 9.10 4.41 -11.38
N ARG A 103 10.10 3.90 -10.66
CA ARG A 103 11.49 3.93 -11.12
C ARG A 103 11.70 3.05 -12.36
N ALA A 104 11.05 1.90 -12.43
CA ALA A 104 11.25 0.90 -13.49
C ALA A 104 10.38 1.10 -14.75
N ALA A 105 9.22 1.74 -14.63
CA ALA A 105 8.21 1.85 -15.69
C ALA A 105 8.51 2.89 -16.78
N ASP A 106 7.89 2.76 -17.95
CA ASP A 106 7.84 3.77 -19.01
C ASP A 106 6.70 4.79 -18.78
N ALA A 107 6.49 5.76 -19.68
CA ALA A 107 5.69 6.96 -19.38
C ALA A 107 4.26 6.66 -18.88
N ASP A 108 3.53 5.76 -19.53
CA ASP A 108 2.13 5.48 -19.18
C ASP A 108 2.02 4.64 -17.92
N LEU A 109 2.79 3.56 -17.81
CA LEU A 109 2.78 2.70 -16.63
C LEU A 109 3.36 3.43 -15.39
N ARG A 110 4.32 4.33 -15.60
CA ARG A 110 4.87 5.19 -14.54
C ARG A 110 3.82 6.14 -13.98
N ARG A 111 2.95 6.71 -14.83
CA ARG A 111 1.83 7.55 -14.37
C ARG A 111 0.88 6.74 -13.48
N GLY A 112 0.45 5.57 -13.96
CA GLY A 112 -0.43 4.69 -13.17
C GLY A 112 0.20 4.25 -11.85
N ALA A 113 1.50 3.94 -11.84
CA ALA A 113 2.23 3.60 -10.63
C ALA A 113 2.36 4.79 -9.66
N ALA A 114 2.58 6.01 -10.18
CA ALA A 114 2.65 7.22 -9.37
C ALA A 114 1.29 7.58 -8.74
N ASP A 115 0.20 7.36 -9.47
CA ASP A 115 -1.16 7.55 -8.94
C ASP A 115 -1.45 6.56 -7.80
N ALA A 116 -1.11 5.28 -7.98
CA ALA A 116 -1.26 4.27 -6.94
C ALA A 116 -0.37 4.53 -5.71
N LEU A 117 0.88 4.93 -5.93
CA LEU A 117 1.79 5.40 -4.87
C LEU A 117 1.16 6.52 -4.05
N ARG A 118 0.64 7.56 -4.73
CA ARG A 118 0.01 8.71 -4.07
C ARG A 118 -1.24 8.29 -3.30
N GLU A 119 -2.10 7.46 -3.89
CA GLU A 119 -3.31 6.97 -3.24
C GLU A 119 -3.00 6.21 -1.95
N ALA A 120 -2.02 5.29 -2.00
CA ALA A 120 -1.58 4.54 -0.83
C ALA A 120 -1.00 5.46 0.26
N ALA A 121 -0.10 6.37 -0.10
CA ALA A 121 0.46 7.33 0.84
C ALA A 121 -0.62 8.22 1.51
N VAL A 122 -1.62 8.66 0.75
CA VAL A 122 -2.76 9.42 1.31
C VAL A 122 -3.58 8.57 2.26
N ARG A 123 -3.84 7.30 1.95
CA ARG A 123 -4.54 6.38 2.87
C ARG A 123 -3.74 6.12 4.13
N ALA A 124 -2.42 5.94 4.04
CA ALA A 124 -1.56 5.77 5.21
C ALA A 124 -1.69 6.96 6.18
N VAL A 125 -1.64 8.19 5.67
CA VAL A 125 -1.82 9.41 6.47
C VAL A 125 -3.22 9.50 7.08
N ARG A 126 -4.26 9.13 6.33
CA ARG A 126 -5.65 9.10 6.85
C ARG A 126 -5.79 8.12 8.00
N TRP A 127 -5.25 6.90 7.88
CA TRP A 127 -5.26 5.91 8.96
C TRP A 127 -4.51 6.39 10.20
N ARG A 128 -3.43 7.16 10.04
CA ARG A 128 -2.70 7.77 11.17
C ARG A 128 -3.48 8.91 11.84
N GLY A 129 -4.59 9.37 11.27
CA GLY A 129 -5.40 10.47 11.79
C GLY A 129 -4.85 11.86 11.51
N GLY A 130 -3.87 11.98 10.60
CA GLY A 130 -3.23 13.26 10.26
C GLY A 130 -1.79 13.12 9.79
N SER A 131 -1.28 14.13 9.08
CA SER A 131 0.13 14.21 8.69
C SER A 131 0.95 14.82 9.83
N VAL A 132 2.22 14.44 9.94
CA VAL A 132 3.20 15.22 10.71
C VAL A 132 3.63 16.44 9.90
N ALA A 133 3.94 17.55 10.58
CA ALA A 133 4.64 18.67 9.95
C ALA A 133 6.04 18.19 9.54
N PHE A 134 6.36 18.30 8.25
CA PHE A 134 7.62 17.84 7.64
C PHE A 134 7.90 16.32 7.72
N PRO A 135 7.13 15.49 7.00
CA PRO A 135 7.39 14.05 6.89
C PRO A 135 8.80 13.81 6.32
N GLY A 136 9.61 13.02 7.02
CA GLY A 136 11.01 12.75 6.64
C GLY A 136 12.05 13.71 7.22
N LEU A 137 11.64 14.75 7.96
CA LEU A 137 12.52 15.68 8.69
C LEU A 137 12.17 15.66 10.19
N ALA A 138 12.26 14.49 10.80
CA ALA A 138 11.86 14.25 12.20
C ALA A 138 12.59 15.18 13.19
N GLU A 139 13.78 15.66 12.84
CA GLU A 139 14.54 16.64 13.61
C GLU A 139 13.85 18.01 13.69
N ARG A 140 13.13 18.43 12.65
CA ARG A 140 12.43 19.73 12.63
C ARG A 140 11.05 19.69 13.27
N ALA A 141 10.39 18.52 13.26
CA ALA A 141 9.11 18.34 13.94
C ALA A 141 9.24 18.50 15.46
N ARG A 142 10.37 18.07 16.05
CA ARG A 142 10.65 18.19 17.49
C ARG A 142 10.85 19.64 17.94
N THR A 143 11.62 20.43 17.17
CA THR A 143 11.86 21.86 17.45
C THR A 143 10.58 22.71 17.36
N ALA A 144 9.59 22.30 16.55
CA ALA A 144 8.31 22.99 16.46
C ALA A 144 7.42 22.72 17.69
N ALA A 145 7.47 21.50 18.24
CA ALA A 145 6.71 21.12 19.44
C ALA A 145 7.27 21.73 20.74
N GLU A 146 8.58 22.00 20.80
CA GLU A 146 9.23 22.63 21.97
C GLU A 146 9.01 24.15 22.04
N LYS A 147 8.41 24.77 21.00
CA LYS A 147 8.15 26.21 20.93
C LYS A 147 6.68 26.59 21.18
N VAL A 148 5.86 25.62 21.60
CA VAL A 148 4.46 25.81 22.02
C VAL A 148 4.38 25.51 23.51
#